data_AF-A0A386PUQ8-F1
#
_entry.id   AF-A0A386PUQ8-F1
#
_cell.length_a   1.000
_cell.length_b   1.000
_cell.length_c   1.000
_cell.angle_alpha   90.00
_cell.angle_beta   90.00
_cell.angle_gamma   90.00
#
_symmetry.space_group_name_H-M   'P 1'
#
loop_
_entity.id
_entity.type
_entity.pdbx_description
1 polymer ?
#
loop_
_entity_poly.entity_id
_entity_poly.type
_entity_poly.pdbx_seq_one_letter_code
_entity_poly.pdbx_strand_id
1 'polypeptide(L)'
;MNDVNIFQEFVDLIQRHHYSYTEIAFMAGAKNKQSVGQWITKGRIKEEYVINLANSVDDDRFVMAMNCYIYHLPSALLDLVNEFTDDSLGLLIGTQEVDTDSDGAISNMVHELSKKEPDIGVIKLGVKKMTRTSEIMMLASRKLCNRFGITMKQAVLERG
;
A
#
# COMPACT_ATOMS: atom_id res chain seq x y z
N MET A 1 13.38 14.09 5.48
CA MET A 1 12.16 13.96 4.67
C MET A 1 12.08 12.52 4.24
N ASN A 2 11.11 11.79 4.76
CA ASN A 2 10.91 10.35 4.53
C ASN A 2 9.77 10.16 3.52
N ASP A 3 9.71 10.96 2.46
CA ASP A 3 8.60 10.90 1.51
C ASP A 3 8.93 9.91 0.40
N VAL A 4 7.90 9.23 -0.11
CA VAL A 4 8.07 8.28 -1.21
C VAL A 4 8.32 9.00 -2.52
N ASN A 5 9.41 8.65 -3.20
CA ASN A 5 9.64 9.05 -4.58
C ASN A 5 8.90 8.10 -5.53
N ILE A 6 7.63 8.40 -5.80
CA ILE A 6 6.78 7.52 -6.61
C ILE A 6 7.28 7.34 -8.04
N PHE A 7 7.98 8.34 -8.59
CA PHE A 7 8.54 8.21 -9.94
C PHE A 7 9.71 7.23 -9.94
N GLN A 8 10.56 7.26 -8.92
CA GLN A 8 11.62 6.25 -8.78
C GLN A 8 11.03 4.86 -8.59
N GLU A 9 10.03 4.68 -7.72
CA GLU A 9 9.37 3.39 -7.53
C GLU A 9 8.69 2.89 -8.81
N PHE A 10 8.18 3.79 -9.66
CA PHE A 10 7.68 3.46 -11.00
C PHE A 10 8.78 2.97 -11.95
N VAL A 11 9.95 3.61 -11.94
CA VAL A 11 11.11 3.16 -12.72
C VAL A 11 11.60 1.80 -12.22
N ASP A 12 11.65 1.61 -10.91
CA ASP A 12 12.07 0.37 -10.29
C ASP A 12 11.10 -0.77 -10.60
N LEU A 13 9.77 -0.51 -10.61
CA LEU A 13 8.75 -1.47 -11.05
C LEU A 13 9.04 -1.97 -12.48
N ILE A 14 9.31 -1.05 -13.42
CA ILE A 14 9.63 -1.40 -14.80
C ILE A 14 10.87 -2.31 -14.85
N GLN A 15 11.89 -2.00 -14.05
CA GLN A 15 13.12 -2.77 -14.01
C GLN A 15 12.95 -4.14 -13.36
N ARG A 16 12.22 -4.22 -12.23
CA ARG A 16 11.96 -5.46 -11.48
C ARG A 16 11.25 -6.51 -12.33
N HIS A 17 10.29 -6.09 -13.16
CA HIS A 17 9.45 -7.00 -13.96
C HIS A 17 9.77 -7.00 -15.45
N HIS A 18 10.75 -6.19 -15.88
CA HIS A 18 11.12 -6.01 -17.29
C HIS A 18 9.95 -5.62 -18.20
N TYR A 19 8.99 -4.84 -17.70
CA TYR A 19 7.83 -4.42 -18.47
C TYR A 19 8.22 -3.54 -19.66
N SER A 20 7.66 -3.84 -20.83
CA SER A 20 7.74 -2.95 -21.98
C SER A 20 6.88 -1.70 -21.78
N TYR A 21 7.22 -0.62 -22.48
CA TYR A 21 6.40 0.60 -22.45
C TYR A 21 4.97 0.37 -23.01
N THR A 22 4.77 -0.67 -23.81
CA THR A 22 3.44 -1.05 -24.29
C THR A 22 2.60 -1.63 -23.15
N GLU A 23 3.17 -2.53 -22.35
CA GLU A 23 2.50 -3.14 -21.20
C GLU A 23 2.20 -2.08 -20.13
N ILE A 24 3.16 -1.21 -19.82
CA ILE A 24 2.93 -0.09 -18.90
C ILE A 24 1.82 0.82 -19.40
N ALA A 25 1.80 1.17 -20.69
CA ALA A 25 0.75 2.02 -21.24
C ALA A 25 -0.63 1.36 -21.09
N PHE A 26 -0.72 0.06 -21.36
CA PHE A 26 -1.96 -0.72 -21.21
C PHE A 26 -2.44 -0.75 -19.74
N MET A 27 -1.56 -1.14 -18.81
CA MET A 27 -1.89 -1.22 -17.38
C MET A 27 -2.23 0.15 -16.77
N ALA A 28 -1.57 1.22 -17.21
CA ALA A 28 -1.86 2.58 -16.78
C ALA A 28 -3.16 3.15 -17.39
N GLY A 29 -3.72 2.53 -18.44
CA GLY A 29 -4.80 3.12 -19.22
C GLY A 29 -4.36 4.32 -20.08
N ALA A 30 -3.09 4.37 -20.47
CA ALA A 30 -2.56 5.39 -21.36
C ALA A 30 -2.80 5.03 -22.84
N LYS A 31 -2.89 6.06 -23.69
CA LYS A 31 -3.21 5.89 -25.13
C LYS A 31 -2.20 5.02 -25.88
N ASN A 32 -0.91 5.10 -25.54
CA ASN A 32 0.15 4.41 -26.26
C ASN A 32 1.48 4.44 -25.47
N LYS A 33 2.46 3.67 -25.96
CA LYS A 33 3.82 3.59 -25.39
C LYS A 33 4.60 4.91 -25.41
N GLN A 34 4.25 5.84 -26.31
CA GLN A 34 4.92 7.15 -26.39
C GLN A 34 4.62 8.00 -25.15
N SER A 35 3.43 7.87 -24.56
CA SER A 35 3.11 8.50 -23.27
C SER A 35 4.09 8.08 -22.18
N VAL A 36 4.38 6.78 -22.08
CA VAL A 36 5.34 6.23 -21.11
C VAL A 36 6.74 6.78 -21.34
N GLY A 37 7.19 6.82 -22.60
CA GLY A 37 8.46 7.45 -22.96
C GLY A 37 8.53 8.92 -22.52
N GLN A 38 7.44 9.69 -22.67
CA GLN A 38 7.40 11.07 -22.20
C GLN A 38 7.47 11.18 -20.67
N TRP A 39 6.89 10.24 -19.92
CA TRP A 39 6.99 10.24 -18.45
C TRP A 39 8.43 10.02 -18.01
N ILE A 40 9.10 9.05 -18.63
CA ILE A 40 10.52 8.75 -18.37
C ILE A 40 11.39 9.97 -18.68
N THR A 41 11.28 10.57 -19.86
CA THR A 41 12.07 11.75 -20.24
C THR A 41 11.81 12.96 -19.33
N LYS A 42 10.57 13.14 -18.86
CA LYS A 42 10.20 14.28 -18.00
C LYS A 42 10.46 14.03 -16.51
N GLY A 43 10.88 12.82 -16.13
CA GLY A 43 11.07 12.47 -14.72
C GLY A 43 9.78 12.52 -13.89
N ARG A 44 8.61 12.33 -14.52
CA ARG A 44 7.31 12.48 -13.84
C ARG A 44 6.21 11.63 -14.47
N ILE A 45 5.36 11.09 -13.62
CA ILE A 45 4.12 10.38 -13.97
C ILE A 45 2.96 11.07 -13.24
N LYS A 46 1.79 11.14 -13.87
CA LYS A 46 0.60 11.68 -13.21
C LYS A 46 0.01 10.65 -12.25
N GLU A 47 -0.56 11.13 -11.17
CA GLU A 47 -1.21 10.32 -10.14
C GLU A 47 -2.24 9.32 -10.70
N GLU A 48 -3.09 9.75 -11.64
CA GLU A 48 -4.08 8.90 -12.30
C GLU A 48 -3.48 7.62 -12.90
N TYR A 49 -2.26 7.72 -13.46
CA TYR A 49 -1.55 6.58 -14.05
C TYR A 49 -0.87 5.72 -13.00
N VAL A 50 -0.39 6.30 -11.91
CA VAL A 50 0.18 5.55 -10.77
C VAL A 50 -0.89 4.66 -10.15
N ILE A 51 -2.08 5.20 -9.89
CA ILE A 51 -3.20 4.46 -9.30
C ILE A 51 -3.61 3.30 -10.21
N ASN A 52 -3.78 3.55 -11.51
CA ASN A 52 -4.14 2.50 -12.46
C ASN A 52 -3.08 1.40 -12.55
N LEU A 53 -1.79 1.77 -12.55
CA LEU A 53 -0.69 0.81 -12.54
C LEU A 53 -0.73 -0.04 -11.27
N ALA A 54 -0.82 0.58 -10.09
CA ALA A 54 -0.86 -0.13 -8.80
C ALA A 54 -2.06 -1.10 -8.71
N ASN A 55 -3.18 -0.80 -9.37
CA ASN A 55 -4.33 -1.71 -9.43
C ASN A 55 -4.20 -2.84 -10.46
N SER A 56 -3.23 -2.75 -11.37
CA SER A 56 -3.05 -3.70 -12.47
C SER A 56 -1.84 -4.62 -12.30
N VAL A 57 -0.91 -4.29 -11.39
CA VAL A 57 0.29 -5.09 -11.13
C VAL A 57 0.18 -5.90 -9.84
N ASP A 58 0.87 -7.04 -9.83
CA ASP A 58 1.12 -7.85 -8.65
C ASP A 58 2.51 -7.51 -8.08
N ASP A 59 2.67 -6.26 -7.60
CA ASP A 59 3.92 -5.76 -7.00
C ASP A 59 3.58 -5.00 -5.70
N ASP A 60 3.66 -5.70 -4.57
CA ASP A 60 3.30 -5.15 -3.25
C ASP A 60 4.10 -3.90 -2.89
N ARG A 61 5.38 -3.86 -3.32
CA ARG A 61 6.25 -2.70 -3.11
C ARG A 61 5.70 -1.46 -3.78
N PHE A 62 5.29 -1.56 -5.05
CA PHE A 62 4.73 -0.46 -5.81
C PHE A 62 3.34 -0.07 -5.32
N VAL A 63 2.52 -1.04 -4.90
CA VAL A 63 1.23 -0.77 -4.25
C VAL A 63 1.41 0.03 -2.96
N MET A 64 2.34 -0.40 -2.09
CA MET A 64 2.65 0.32 -0.84
C MET A 64 3.25 1.70 -1.12
N ALA A 65 4.10 1.83 -2.15
CA ALA A 65 4.62 3.11 -2.61
C ALA A 65 3.52 4.07 -3.06
N MET A 66 2.53 3.56 -3.80
CA MET A 66 1.36 4.33 -4.21
C MET A 66 0.56 4.79 -2.98
N ASN A 67 0.25 3.91 -2.03
CA ASN A 67 -0.47 4.30 -0.80
C ASN A 67 0.29 5.39 -0.03
N CYS A 68 1.59 5.21 0.17
CA CYS A 68 2.40 6.18 0.88
C CYS A 68 2.47 7.53 0.16
N TYR A 69 2.53 7.51 -1.18
CA TYR A 69 2.53 8.73 -1.99
C TYR A 69 1.19 9.48 -1.89
N ILE A 70 0.06 8.78 -2.06
CA ILE A 70 -1.29 9.37 -2.05
C ILE A 70 -1.67 9.93 -0.68
N TYR A 71 -1.36 9.19 0.39
CA TYR A 71 -1.75 9.56 1.75
C TYR A 71 -0.67 10.32 2.52
N HIS A 72 0.43 10.70 1.85
CA HIS A 72 1.58 11.39 2.45
C HIS A 72 2.15 10.66 3.67
N LEU A 73 2.24 9.33 3.57
CA LEU A 73 2.80 8.47 4.61
C LEU A 73 4.32 8.33 4.46
N PRO A 74 5.04 8.07 5.57
CA PRO A 74 6.47 7.92 5.52
C PRO A 74 6.89 6.68 4.74
N SER A 75 7.95 6.81 3.93
CA SER A 75 8.60 5.76 3.15
C SER A 75 9.13 4.59 4.00
N ALA A 76 9.26 4.77 5.31
CA ALA A 76 9.54 3.67 6.24
C ALA A 76 8.43 2.59 6.24
N LEU A 77 7.21 2.91 5.81
CA LEU A 77 6.15 1.90 5.65
C LEU A 77 6.39 0.98 4.44
N LEU A 78 7.28 1.34 3.52
CA LEU A 78 7.61 0.48 2.40
C LEU A 78 8.35 -0.80 2.83
N ASP A 79 8.88 -0.84 4.06
CA ASP A 79 9.56 -2.02 4.62
C ASP A 79 8.56 -3.08 5.11
N LEU A 80 7.28 -2.71 5.29
CA LEU A 80 6.21 -3.63 5.69
C LEU A 80 6.04 -4.81 4.73
N VAL A 81 6.37 -4.62 3.45
CA VAL A 81 6.28 -5.67 2.42
C VAL A 81 7.20 -6.86 2.72
N ASN A 82 8.23 -6.66 3.53
CA ASN A 82 9.22 -7.69 3.88
C ASN A 82 8.90 -8.41 5.21
N GLU A 83 7.89 -7.97 5.96
CA GLU A 83 7.65 -8.47 7.32
C GLU A 83 6.87 -9.78 7.36
N PHE A 84 6.18 -10.16 6.27
CA PHE A 84 5.29 -11.32 6.25
C PHE A 84 5.76 -12.38 5.28
N THR A 85 5.46 -13.63 5.64
CA THR A 85 5.72 -14.79 4.79
C THR A 85 4.87 -14.75 3.53
N ASP A 86 5.33 -15.43 2.49
CA ASP A 86 4.54 -15.58 1.29
C ASP A 86 3.43 -16.61 1.45
N ASP A 87 3.41 -17.48 2.48
CA ASP A 87 2.31 -18.44 2.67
C ASP A 87 1.05 -17.77 3.24
N SER A 88 -0.14 -18.19 2.77
CA SER A 88 -1.40 -17.49 3.09
C SER A 88 -1.76 -17.54 4.57
N LEU A 89 -1.43 -18.64 5.26
CA LEU A 89 -1.78 -18.83 6.66
C LEU A 89 -0.86 -18.01 7.55
N GLY A 90 0.45 -18.04 7.32
CA GLY A 90 1.44 -17.23 8.01
C GLY A 90 1.19 -15.73 7.83
N LEU A 91 0.83 -15.30 6.63
CA LEU A 91 0.38 -13.93 6.36
C LEU A 91 -0.83 -13.53 7.23
N LEU A 92 -1.84 -14.39 7.35
CA LEU A 92 -3.01 -14.12 8.17
C LEU A 92 -2.69 -14.10 9.67
N ILE A 93 -1.87 -15.04 10.15
CA ILE A 93 -1.41 -15.08 11.54
C ILE A 93 -0.67 -13.80 11.90
N GLY A 94 0.32 -13.39 11.08
CA GLY A 94 1.06 -12.16 11.32
C GLY A 94 0.17 -10.91 11.24
N THR A 95 -0.81 -10.89 10.34
CA THR A 95 -1.79 -9.79 10.27
C THR A 95 -2.64 -9.71 11.55
N GLN A 96 -3.06 -10.86 12.08
CA GLN A 96 -3.86 -10.94 13.31
C GLN A 96 -3.07 -10.49 14.55
N GLU A 97 -1.77 -10.80 14.63
CA GLU A 97 -0.90 -10.32 15.71
C GLU A 97 -0.83 -8.80 15.70
N VAL A 98 -0.65 -8.19 14.53
CA VAL A 98 -0.59 -6.73 14.37
C VAL A 98 -1.94 -6.07 14.70
N ASP A 99 -3.06 -6.69 14.30
CA ASP A 99 -4.40 -6.21 14.62
C ASP A 99 -4.67 -6.19 16.13
N THR A 100 -4.30 -7.29 16.82
CA THR A 100 -4.40 -7.38 18.29
C THR A 100 -3.58 -6.29 18.99
N ASP A 101 -2.37 -6.02 18.48
CA ASP A 101 -1.50 -4.96 18.96
C ASP A 101 -2.06 -3.54 18.75
N SER A 102 -2.88 -3.38 17.70
CA SER A 102 -3.60 -2.14 17.38
C SER A 102 -4.81 -1.96 18.27
N ASP A 103 -5.58 -3.01 18.55
CA ASP A 103 -6.73 -2.97 19.47
C ASP A 103 -6.33 -2.49 20.86
N GLY A 104 -5.21 -2.99 21.40
CA GLY A 104 -4.67 -2.50 22.67
C GLY A 104 -4.31 -1.01 22.63
N ALA A 105 -3.80 -0.53 21.49
CA ALA A 105 -3.46 0.88 21.30
C ALA A 105 -4.70 1.76 21.15
N ILE A 106 -5.74 1.28 20.47
CA ILE A 106 -7.04 1.93 20.35
C ILE A 106 -7.69 2.05 21.73
N SER A 107 -7.68 0.99 22.52
CA SER A 107 -8.21 1.02 23.90
C SER A 107 -7.52 2.10 24.76
N ASN A 108 -6.19 2.17 24.69
CA ASN A 108 -5.42 3.21 25.37
C ASN A 108 -5.78 4.62 24.87
N MET A 109 -5.90 4.80 23.55
CA MET A 109 -6.31 6.10 22.98
C MET A 109 -7.72 6.50 23.42
N VAL A 110 -8.68 5.57 23.46
CA VAL A 110 -10.04 5.83 23.93
C VAL A 110 -10.01 6.33 25.37
N HIS A 111 -9.20 5.70 26.23
CA HIS A 111 -9.02 6.17 27.60
C HIS A 111 -8.40 7.57 27.65
N GLU A 112 -7.33 7.84 26.89
CA GLU A 112 -6.69 9.16 26.87
C GLU A 112 -7.61 10.27 26.37
N LEU A 113 -8.37 10.00 25.31
CA LEU A 113 -9.31 10.96 24.72
C LEU A 113 -10.49 11.30 25.66
N SER A 114 -10.76 10.46 26.67
CA SER A 114 -11.76 10.74 27.71
C SER A 114 -11.27 11.72 28.80
N LYS A 115 -9.96 12.00 28.86
CA LYS A 115 -9.38 12.90 29.85
C LYS A 115 -9.60 14.36 29.46
N LYS A 116 -9.62 15.24 30.45
CA LYS A 116 -9.69 16.70 30.24
C LYS A 116 -8.47 17.22 29.46
N GLU A 117 -7.30 16.63 29.71
CA GLU A 117 -6.03 16.93 29.03
C GLU A 117 -5.40 15.62 28.55
N PRO A 118 -5.67 15.19 27.31
CA PRO A 118 -5.14 13.94 26.76
C PRO A 118 -3.63 13.96 26.52
N ASP A 119 -2.96 12.82 26.71
CA ASP A 119 -1.55 12.67 26.33
C ASP A 119 -1.40 12.49 24.80
N ILE A 120 -0.86 13.52 24.14
CA ILE A 120 -0.60 13.53 22.69
C ILE A 120 0.38 12.42 22.26
N GLY A 121 1.31 12.01 23.12
CA GLY A 121 2.25 10.93 22.84
C GLY A 121 1.54 9.58 22.67
N VAL A 122 0.59 9.28 23.55
CA VAL A 122 -0.22 8.06 23.48
C VAL A 122 -1.14 8.09 22.24
N ILE A 123 -1.76 9.23 21.96
CA ILE A 123 -2.58 9.41 20.75
C ILE A 123 -1.74 9.18 19.48
N LYS A 124 -0.55 9.78 19.39
CA LYS A 124 0.36 9.58 18.26
C LYS A 124 0.77 8.11 18.09
N LEU A 125 1.07 7.42 19.19
CA LEU A 125 1.44 6.01 19.16
C LEU A 125 0.28 5.15 18.65
N GLY A 126 -0.94 5.40 19.11
CA GLY A 126 -2.10 4.65 18.66
C GLY A 126 -2.46 4.93 17.20
N VAL A 127 -2.40 6.19 16.74
CA VAL A 127 -2.56 6.52 15.30
C VAL A 127 -1.51 5.80 14.46
N LYS A 128 -0.24 5.80 14.89
CA LYS A 128 0.83 5.06 14.20
C LYS A 128 0.50 3.56 14.06
N LYS A 129 0.03 2.93 15.14
CA LYS A 129 -0.35 1.51 15.14
C LYS A 129 -1.56 1.23 14.25
N MET A 130 -2.59 2.09 14.30
CA MET A 130 -3.76 1.98 13.41
C MET A 130 -3.36 2.08 11.93
N THR A 131 -2.56 3.07 11.56
CA THR A 131 -2.10 3.25 10.18
C THR A 131 -1.29 2.05 9.71
N ARG A 132 -0.32 1.58 10.51
CA ARG A 132 0.47 0.39 10.20
C ARG A 132 -0.41 -0.85 9.98
N THR A 133 -1.38 -1.06 10.86
CA THR A 133 -2.31 -2.20 10.78
C THR A 133 -3.17 -2.13 9.52
N SER A 134 -3.73 -0.97 9.21
CA SER A 134 -4.53 -0.76 7.99
C SER A 134 -3.73 -1.10 6.72
N GLU A 135 -2.48 -0.66 6.64
CA GLU A 135 -1.62 -0.94 5.48
C GLU A 135 -1.29 -2.43 5.35
N ILE A 136 -1.02 -3.12 6.46
CA ILE A 136 -0.75 -4.56 6.49
C ILE A 136 -2.00 -5.36 6.07
N MET A 137 -3.16 -5.04 6.62
CA MET A 137 -4.42 -5.70 6.25
C MET A 137 -4.74 -5.50 4.77
N MET A 138 -4.49 -4.30 4.23
CA MET A 138 -4.67 -4.02 2.81
C MET A 138 -3.73 -4.88 1.95
N LEU A 139 -2.43 -4.93 2.27
CA LEU A 139 -1.48 -5.79 1.57
C LEU A 139 -1.88 -7.28 1.67
N ALA A 140 -2.25 -7.75 2.86
CA ALA A 140 -2.64 -9.13 3.08
C ALA A 140 -3.88 -9.51 2.25
N SER A 141 -4.90 -8.66 2.25
CA SER A 141 -6.12 -8.87 1.45
C SER A 141 -5.82 -8.95 -0.05
N ARG A 142 -4.92 -8.10 -0.56
CA ARG A 142 -4.48 -8.12 -1.96
C ARG A 142 -3.70 -9.39 -2.30
N LYS A 143 -2.73 -9.79 -1.47
CA LYS A 143 -1.97 -11.04 -1.66
C LYS A 143 -2.90 -12.25 -1.72
N LEU A 144 -3.89 -12.34 -0.82
CA LEU A 144 -4.88 -13.41 -0.82
C LEU A 144 -5.74 -13.37 -2.09
N CYS A 145 -6.25 -12.19 -2.46
CA CYS A 145 -7.01 -12.00 -3.69
C CYS A 145 -6.24 -12.49 -4.93
N ASN A 146 -4.99 -12.05 -5.10
CA ASN A 146 -4.14 -12.43 -6.23
C ASN A 146 -3.88 -13.94 -6.25
N ARG A 147 -3.55 -14.54 -5.10
CA ARG A 147 -3.27 -15.98 -4.99
C ARG A 147 -4.47 -16.85 -5.36
N PHE A 148 -5.67 -16.43 -5.01
CA PHE A 148 -6.89 -17.22 -5.24
C PHE A 148 -7.67 -16.78 -6.49
N GLY A 149 -7.12 -15.85 -7.29
CA GLY A 149 -7.79 -15.35 -8.49
C GLY A 149 -9.08 -14.59 -8.20
N ILE A 150 -9.20 -14.01 -7.00
CA ILE A 150 -10.33 -13.21 -6.56
C ILE A 150 -9.97 -11.75 -6.80
N THR A 151 -10.84 -10.99 -7.45
CA THR A 151 -10.64 -9.53 -7.53
C THR A 151 -11.00 -8.89 -6.20
N MET A 152 -10.28 -7.84 -5.79
CA MET A 152 -10.65 -7.03 -4.60
C MET A 152 -12.11 -6.57 -4.65
N LYS A 153 -12.61 -6.27 -5.85
CA LYS A 153 -14.00 -5.90 -6.07
C LYS A 153 -14.96 -7.05 -5.73
N GLN A 154 -14.65 -8.29 -6.11
CA GLN A 154 -15.44 -9.45 -5.72
C GLN A 154 -15.41 -9.63 -4.19
N ALA A 155 -14.22 -9.58 -3.58
CA ALA A 155 -14.05 -9.79 -2.14
C ALA A 155 -14.85 -8.79 -1.28
N VAL A 156 -14.98 -7.54 -1.72
CA VAL A 156 -15.68 -6.48 -0.96
C VAL A 156 -17.18 -6.41 -1.29
N LEU A 157 -17.60 -6.82 -2.49
CA LEU A 157 -19.00 -6.74 -2.93
C LEU A 157 -19.79 -8.04 -2.74
N GLU A 158 -19.13 -9.17 -2.43
CA GLU A 158 -19.85 -10.40 -2.07
C GLU A 158 -20.76 -10.12 -0.87
N ARG A 159 -22.07 -10.27 -1.10
CA ARG A 159 -23.07 -10.18 -0.04
C ARG A 159 -22.84 -11.35 0.92
N GLY A 160 -22.44 -11.02 2.16
CA GLY A 160 -22.63 -11.91 3.31
C GLY A 160 -24.11 -12.21 3.55
#